data_AF-A0A2V5UG75-F1
#
_entry.id   AF-A0A2V5UG75-F1
#
_cell.length_a   1.000
_cell.length_b   1.000
_cell.length_c   1.000
_cell.angle_alpha   90.00
_cell.angle_beta   90.00
_cell.angle_gamma   90.00
#
_symmetry.space_group_name_H-M   'P 1'
#
loop_
_entity.id
_entity.type
_entity.pdbx_description
1 polymer ?
#
loop_
_entity_poly.entity_id
_entity_poly.type
_entity_poly.pdbx_seq_one_letter_code
_entity_poly.pdbx_strand_id
1 'polypeptide(L)'
;FKGWKVTTVGDDIAWMEIRDGRLFAVNPENGYFGVVPGTSYKSNPNAMKSIEHDTLYTNVALTDDNDVWWEGKDGAPPEHAIEWRGDDWTPDSKEKAAHPNSRFATPMGNNPALDPDVEKGEGLPISAIIFGGRRSDTVPLVYEAFDWNHGVYLGATMASETTAAATGAVGKVRRDPMAMLPFCGYNIGDYFRHWMDIGKRLTNPPLIFNVNWFRKGANGKFLWPGFGENMRVLKWVIDRCERTGGALKSPVGWLPSPHDLDLEELDIDHKSVADLLGIDHEEWQKELAEHEAFFGSLGGVVPEELQKQRKQLVARFKE
;
A
#
# COMPACT_ATOMS: atom_id res chain seq x y z
N PHE A 1 -12.05 11.56 9.98
CA PHE A 1 -11.41 12.79 9.47
C PHE A 1 -12.49 13.72 8.87
N LYS A 2 -12.98 14.69 9.65
CA LYS A 2 -14.18 15.48 9.33
C LYS A 2 -13.99 16.31 8.04
N GLY A 3 -15.02 16.38 7.20
CA GLY A 3 -15.01 17.18 5.96
C GLY A 3 -14.36 16.51 4.75
N TRP A 4 -13.75 15.33 4.93
CA TRP A 4 -13.16 14.54 3.85
C TRP A 4 -14.04 13.35 3.48
N LYS A 5 -14.06 12.99 2.19
CA LYS A 5 -14.73 11.82 1.66
C LYS A 5 -13.76 11.06 0.75
N VAL A 6 -13.81 9.74 0.82
CA VAL A 6 -13.11 8.84 -0.10
C VAL A 6 -14.16 8.07 -0.90
N THR A 7 -13.94 7.93 -2.20
CA THR A 7 -14.70 7.06 -3.08
C THR A 7 -13.75 6.08 -3.77
N THR A 8 -14.25 4.91 -4.13
CA THR A 8 -13.47 3.81 -4.69
C THR A 8 -13.76 3.67 -6.18
N VAL A 9 -12.71 3.75 -6.99
CA VAL A 9 -12.77 3.45 -8.44
C VAL A 9 -12.40 1.98 -8.69
N GLY A 10 -11.36 1.49 -8.01
CA GLY A 10 -10.90 0.11 -8.00
C GLY A 10 -9.97 -0.13 -6.83
N ASP A 11 -9.68 -1.38 -6.49
CA ASP A 11 -8.84 -1.77 -5.34
C ASP A 11 -7.60 -2.61 -5.71
N ASP A 12 -7.49 -3.12 -6.94
CA ASP A 12 -6.37 -3.98 -7.36
C ASP A 12 -5.70 -3.50 -8.65
N ILE A 13 -6.45 -3.37 -9.76
CA ILE A 13 -5.88 -3.09 -11.08
C ILE A 13 -6.22 -1.68 -11.58
N ALA A 14 -5.21 -0.97 -12.11
CA ALA A 14 -5.39 0.28 -12.85
C ALA A 14 -4.80 0.17 -14.25
N TRP A 15 -5.60 0.43 -15.28
CA TRP A 15 -5.11 0.69 -16.62
C TRP A 15 -4.97 2.19 -16.82
N MET A 16 -3.78 2.63 -17.23
CA MET A 16 -3.45 4.04 -17.30
C MET A 16 -3.02 4.45 -18.70
N GLU A 17 -3.49 5.61 -19.16
CA GLU A 17 -3.09 6.19 -20.44
C GLU A 17 -2.79 7.69 -20.33
N ILE A 18 -1.97 8.18 -21.25
CA ILE A 18 -1.67 9.61 -21.33
C ILE A 18 -2.73 10.28 -22.22
N ARG A 19 -3.45 11.24 -21.66
CA ARG A 19 -4.37 12.13 -22.39
C ARG A 19 -4.07 13.57 -22.01
N ASP A 20 -3.91 14.43 -23.02
CA ASP A 20 -3.60 15.86 -22.86
C ASP A 20 -2.42 16.14 -21.91
N GLY A 21 -1.39 15.28 -21.97
CA GLY A 21 -0.19 15.39 -21.15
C GLY A 21 -0.35 15.05 -19.66
N ARG A 22 -1.51 14.49 -19.26
CA ARG A 22 -1.78 13.93 -17.93
C ARG A 22 -2.02 12.42 -18.02
N LEU A 23 -1.87 11.74 -16.89
CA LEU A 23 -2.19 10.32 -16.76
C LEU A 23 -3.65 10.17 -16.32
N PHE A 24 -4.42 9.34 -17.01
CA PHE A 24 -5.78 8.96 -16.64
C PHE A 24 -5.85 7.47 -16.35
N ALA A 25 -6.66 7.06 -15.38
CA ALA A 25 -6.81 5.66 -14.99
C ALA A 25 -8.25 5.17 -15.06
N VAL A 26 -8.44 3.92 -15.46
CA VAL A 26 -9.68 3.16 -15.32
C VAL A 26 -9.42 1.90 -14.48
N ASN A 27 -10.45 1.45 -13.78
CA ASN A 27 -10.49 0.10 -13.20
C ASN A 27 -11.05 -0.85 -14.27
N PRO A 28 -10.30 -1.88 -14.70
CA PRO A 28 -10.81 -2.86 -15.67
C PRO A 28 -11.71 -3.94 -15.04
N GLU A 29 -11.87 -3.97 -13.72
CA GLU A 29 -12.61 -5.00 -12.99
C GLU A 29 -14.04 -4.57 -12.65
N ASN A 30 -14.89 -5.54 -12.31
CA ASN A 30 -16.32 -5.32 -12.00
C ASN A 30 -16.71 -5.75 -10.58
N GLY A 31 -15.73 -5.96 -9.71
CA GLY A 31 -15.92 -6.48 -8.37
C GLY A 31 -14.64 -6.47 -7.58
N TYR A 32 -14.72 -6.93 -6.33
CA TYR A 32 -13.57 -7.01 -5.44
C TYR A 32 -13.33 -8.45 -5.05
N PHE A 33 -12.07 -8.87 -5.15
CA PHE A 33 -11.61 -10.18 -4.68
C PHE A 33 -10.72 -10.04 -3.43
N GLY A 34 -11.32 -9.50 -2.36
CA GLY A 34 -10.60 -9.07 -1.17
C GLY A 34 -10.25 -10.21 -0.20
N VAL A 35 -9.15 -10.04 0.55
CA VAL A 35 -8.77 -10.92 1.67
C VAL A 35 -9.75 -10.69 2.82
N VAL A 36 -10.33 -11.78 3.34
CA VAL A 36 -11.35 -11.69 4.40
C VAL A 36 -10.73 -11.48 5.80
N PRO A 37 -9.71 -12.25 6.24
CA PRO A 37 -9.21 -12.15 7.61
C PRO A 37 -8.69 -10.75 7.97
N GLY A 38 -9.14 -10.23 9.11
CA GLY A 38 -8.89 -8.86 9.56
C GLY A 38 -9.86 -7.80 9.03
N THR A 39 -10.79 -8.15 8.12
CA THR A 39 -11.88 -7.26 7.70
C THR A 39 -12.94 -7.19 8.80
N SER A 40 -13.30 -5.97 9.21
CA SER A 40 -14.27 -5.67 10.27
C SER A 40 -14.84 -4.26 10.08
N TYR A 41 -15.88 -3.91 10.80
CA TYR A 41 -16.41 -2.55 10.84
C TYR A 41 -15.40 -1.53 11.38
N LYS A 42 -14.43 -1.99 12.19
CA LYS A 42 -13.32 -1.18 12.65
C LYS A 42 -12.27 -0.92 11.56
N SER A 43 -11.91 -1.93 10.78
CA SER A 43 -10.83 -1.83 9.79
C SER A 43 -11.30 -1.34 8.42
N ASN A 44 -12.44 -1.86 7.95
CA ASN A 44 -13.02 -1.53 6.65
C ASN A 44 -14.56 -1.68 6.66
N PRO A 45 -15.29 -0.69 7.18
CA PRO A 45 -16.75 -0.71 7.25
C PRO A 45 -17.43 -0.69 5.86
N ASN A 46 -16.75 -0.16 4.83
CA ASN A 46 -17.28 -0.20 3.47
C ASN A 46 -17.25 -1.62 2.92
N ALA A 47 -16.15 -2.36 3.11
CA ALA A 47 -16.09 -3.77 2.72
C ALA A 47 -17.13 -4.61 3.48
N MET A 48 -17.30 -4.40 4.79
CA MET A 48 -18.33 -5.12 5.56
C MET A 48 -19.73 -4.95 4.97
N LYS A 49 -20.09 -3.72 4.55
CA LYS A 49 -21.37 -3.45 3.88
C LYS A 49 -21.45 -4.06 2.48
N SER A 50 -20.36 -4.02 1.72
CA SER A 50 -20.31 -4.59 0.37
C SER A 50 -20.54 -6.10 0.35
N ILE A 51 -20.20 -6.80 1.43
CA ILE A 51 -20.22 -8.27 1.49
C ILE A 51 -21.46 -8.85 2.18
N GLU A 52 -22.45 -8.03 2.53
CA GLU A 52 -23.69 -8.46 3.21
C GLU A 52 -24.62 -9.27 2.32
N HIS A 53 -24.50 -9.13 1.00
CA HIS A 53 -25.33 -9.84 0.02
C HIS A 53 -24.55 -10.08 -1.28
N ASP A 54 -25.07 -10.97 -2.12
CA ASP A 54 -24.55 -11.30 -3.47
C ASP A 54 -23.04 -11.59 -3.51
N THR A 55 -22.51 -12.17 -2.42
CA THR A 55 -21.07 -12.37 -2.22
C THR A 55 -20.73 -13.86 -2.17
N LEU A 56 -19.69 -14.24 -2.90
CA LEU A 56 -19.11 -15.58 -2.81
C LEU A 56 -17.95 -15.57 -1.81
N TYR A 57 -18.00 -16.47 -0.84
CA TYR A 57 -16.91 -16.67 0.11
C TYR A 57 -16.11 -17.93 -0.22
N THR A 58 -14.80 -17.88 -0.07
CA THR A 58 -13.90 -19.02 -0.31
C THR A 58 -12.99 -19.22 0.90
N ASN A 59 -13.00 -20.43 1.47
CA ASN A 59 -12.18 -20.87 2.59
C ASN A 59 -12.37 -20.07 3.90
N VAL A 60 -13.57 -19.59 4.18
CA VAL A 60 -13.97 -19.01 5.48
C VAL A 60 -14.63 -20.07 6.36
N ALA A 61 -14.82 -19.78 7.65
CA ALA A 61 -15.60 -20.65 8.53
C ALA A 61 -17.11 -20.47 8.31
N LEU A 62 -17.88 -21.52 8.54
CA LEU A 62 -19.34 -21.55 8.50
C LEU A 62 -19.88 -21.71 9.92
N THR A 63 -20.69 -20.76 10.39
CA THR A 63 -21.32 -20.82 11.72
C THR A 63 -22.56 -21.72 11.71
N ASP A 64 -23.02 -22.13 12.89
CA ASP A 64 -24.18 -23.02 13.04
C ASP A 64 -25.50 -22.44 12.52
N ASP A 65 -25.60 -21.11 12.44
CA ASP A 65 -26.74 -20.38 11.86
C ASP A 65 -26.59 -20.09 10.35
N ASN A 66 -25.59 -20.71 9.70
CA ASN A 66 -25.25 -20.56 8.28
C ASN A 66 -24.76 -19.16 7.87
N ASP A 67 -24.12 -18.43 8.78
CA ASP A 67 -23.34 -17.24 8.46
C ASP A 67 -21.85 -17.60 8.30
N VAL A 68 -21.04 -16.62 7.90
CA VAL A 68 -19.59 -16.75 7.73
C VAL A 68 -18.83 -16.12 8.90
N TRP A 69 -17.71 -16.74 9.26
CA TRP A 69 -16.80 -16.22 10.28
C TRP A 69 -15.34 -16.30 9.86
N TRP A 70 -14.52 -15.39 10.39
CA TRP A 70 -13.08 -15.33 10.18
C TRP A 70 -12.38 -14.61 11.34
N GLU A 71 -11.07 -14.82 11.47
CA GLU A 71 -10.27 -14.13 12.48
C GLU A 71 -10.29 -12.61 12.28
N GLY A 72 -10.68 -11.90 13.34
CA GLY A 72 -10.75 -10.44 13.36
C GLY A 72 -12.06 -9.86 12.83
N LYS A 73 -13.08 -10.68 12.54
CA LYS A 73 -14.46 -10.22 12.34
C LYS A 73 -14.99 -9.55 13.62
N ASP A 74 -15.96 -8.66 13.48
CA ASP A 74 -16.62 -8.01 14.61
C ASP A 74 -17.33 -9.02 15.53
N GLY A 75 -17.32 -8.74 16.84
CA GLY A 75 -17.96 -9.58 17.86
C GLY A 75 -17.03 -10.62 18.48
N ALA A 76 -17.59 -11.44 19.37
CA ALA A 76 -16.90 -12.60 19.92
C ALA A 76 -16.82 -13.71 18.85
N PRO A 77 -15.78 -14.58 18.88
CA PRO A 77 -15.80 -15.79 18.07
C PRO A 77 -17.02 -16.65 18.44
N PRO A 78 -17.61 -17.39 17.48
CA PRO A 78 -18.71 -18.29 17.77
C PRO A 78 -18.23 -19.41 18.71
N GLU A 79 -19.15 -19.95 19.53
CA GLU A 79 -18.82 -21.09 20.39
C GLU A 79 -18.44 -22.33 19.56
N HIS A 80 -19.04 -22.45 18.38
CA HIS A 80 -18.81 -23.52 17.40
C HIS A 80 -18.94 -23.00 15.96
N ALA A 81 -18.14 -23.54 15.05
CA ALA A 81 -18.23 -23.34 13.61
C ALA A 81 -17.61 -24.54 12.87
N ILE A 82 -17.91 -24.68 11.58
CA ILE A 82 -17.15 -25.55 10.67
C ILE A 82 -16.03 -24.73 10.04
N GLU A 83 -14.77 -25.11 10.25
CA GLU A 83 -13.63 -24.40 9.66
C GLU A 83 -13.47 -24.69 8.16
N TRP A 84 -12.61 -23.93 7.51
CA TRP A 84 -12.45 -23.90 6.05
C TRP A 84 -12.08 -25.25 5.38
N ARG A 85 -11.56 -26.23 6.13
CA ARG A 85 -11.30 -27.61 5.66
C ARG A 85 -12.48 -28.56 5.86
N GLY A 86 -13.52 -28.13 6.58
CA GLY A 86 -14.73 -28.91 6.85
C GLY A 86 -14.79 -29.59 8.22
N ASP A 87 -13.84 -29.33 9.11
CA ASP A 87 -13.80 -29.91 10.46
C ASP A 87 -14.49 -29.00 11.50
N ASP A 88 -14.91 -29.58 12.64
CA ASP A 88 -15.45 -28.80 13.76
C ASP A 88 -14.38 -27.86 14.36
N TRP A 89 -14.78 -26.63 14.68
CA TRP A 89 -13.93 -25.60 15.24
C TRP A 89 -14.59 -24.92 16.44
N THR A 90 -13.78 -24.63 17.44
CA THR A 90 -14.15 -23.84 18.62
C THR A 90 -13.06 -22.80 18.89
N PRO A 91 -13.29 -21.77 19.71
CA PRO A 91 -12.25 -20.80 20.07
C PRO A 91 -10.99 -21.40 20.70
N ASP A 92 -11.07 -22.61 21.25
CA ASP A 92 -9.94 -23.34 21.84
C ASP A 92 -9.14 -24.17 20.82
N SER A 93 -9.61 -24.25 19.57
CA SER A 93 -8.91 -24.94 18.49
C SER A 93 -7.57 -24.26 18.17
N LYS A 94 -6.53 -25.07 17.91
CA LYS A 94 -5.20 -24.57 17.55
C LYS A 94 -5.13 -23.99 16.14
N GLU A 95 -5.97 -24.52 15.27
CA GLU A 95 -6.04 -24.15 13.86
C GLU A 95 -6.97 -22.94 13.69
N LYS A 96 -6.72 -22.16 12.63
CA LYS A 96 -7.57 -21.04 12.27
C LYS A 96 -8.88 -21.53 11.65
N ALA A 97 -9.98 -20.86 11.95
CA ALA A 97 -11.28 -21.18 11.39
C ALA A 97 -11.35 -20.80 9.91
N ALA A 98 -10.75 -19.68 9.51
CA ALA A 98 -10.62 -19.26 8.12
C ALA A 98 -9.17 -19.39 7.64
N HIS A 99 -8.99 -19.77 6.37
CA HIS A 99 -7.67 -19.78 5.77
C HIS A 99 -7.06 -18.36 5.77
N PRO A 100 -5.76 -18.15 6.05
CA PRO A 100 -5.15 -16.81 6.07
C PRO A 100 -5.26 -16.00 4.77
N ASN A 101 -5.48 -16.68 3.64
CA ASN A 101 -5.74 -16.08 2.33
C ASN A 101 -7.16 -16.39 1.82
N SER A 102 -8.12 -16.61 2.72
CA SER A 102 -9.54 -16.72 2.38
C SER A 102 -10.07 -15.41 1.80
N ARG A 103 -11.06 -15.52 0.94
CA ARG A 103 -11.48 -14.43 0.04
C ARG A 103 -13.00 -14.25 0.04
N PHE A 104 -13.41 -13.02 -0.18
CA PHE A 104 -14.75 -12.69 -0.65
C PHE A 104 -14.64 -12.24 -2.11
N ALA A 105 -15.63 -12.59 -2.93
CA ALA A 105 -15.84 -12.04 -4.26
C ALA A 105 -17.20 -11.35 -4.27
N THR A 106 -17.22 -10.01 -4.32
CA THR A 106 -18.45 -9.20 -4.28
C THR A 106 -18.52 -8.23 -5.46
N PRO A 107 -19.71 -7.98 -6.05
CA PRO A 107 -19.89 -6.94 -7.06
C PRO A 107 -19.51 -5.55 -6.51
N MET A 108 -18.83 -4.74 -7.31
CA MET A 108 -18.41 -3.40 -6.84
C MET A 108 -19.59 -2.46 -6.60
N GLY A 109 -20.74 -2.73 -7.25
CA GLY A 109 -22.00 -2.01 -7.03
C GLY A 109 -22.54 -2.10 -5.58
N ASN A 110 -22.09 -3.09 -4.80
CA ASN A 110 -22.45 -3.20 -3.39
C ASN A 110 -21.68 -2.20 -2.51
N ASN A 111 -20.64 -1.55 -3.03
CA ASN A 111 -19.83 -0.61 -2.26
C ASN A 111 -20.57 0.70 -1.98
N PRO A 112 -20.86 1.02 -0.71
CA PRO A 112 -21.53 2.28 -0.36
C PRO A 112 -20.67 3.52 -0.66
N ALA A 113 -19.39 3.34 -0.98
CA ALA A 113 -18.45 4.38 -1.35
C ALA A 113 -17.93 4.20 -2.79
N LEU A 114 -18.68 3.55 -3.69
CA LEU A 114 -18.32 3.48 -5.11
C LEU A 114 -18.25 4.89 -5.72
N ASP A 115 -17.21 5.16 -6.50
CA ASP A 115 -17.08 6.42 -7.24
C ASP A 115 -18.14 6.50 -8.35
N PRO A 116 -18.90 7.60 -8.47
CA PRO A 116 -19.96 7.71 -9.48
C PRO A 116 -19.45 7.68 -10.93
N ASP A 117 -18.15 7.86 -11.13
CA ASP A 117 -17.56 7.93 -12.47
C ASP A 117 -16.91 6.61 -12.91
N VAL A 118 -16.92 5.57 -12.06
CA VAL A 118 -16.27 4.28 -12.37
C VAL A 118 -16.79 3.63 -13.65
N GLU A 119 -18.10 3.70 -13.90
CA GLU A 119 -18.74 3.08 -15.08
C GLU A 119 -18.70 3.95 -16.34
N LYS A 120 -18.25 5.22 -16.24
CA LYS A 120 -18.19 6.12 -17.41
C LYS A 120 -17.14 5.67 -18.44
N GLY A 121 -16.11 4.94 -18.00
CA GLY A 121 -15.04 4.44 -18.87
C GLY A 121 -14.10 5.51 -19.44
N GLU A 122 -14.33 6.80 -19.15
CA GLU A 122 -13.50 7.92 -19.64
C GLU A 122 -12.16 8.06 -18.91
N GLY A 123 -12.00 7.35 -17.79
CA GLY A 123 -10.86 7.42 -16.89
C GLY A 123 -10.81 8.70 -16.06
N LEU A 124 -10.21 8.61 -14.88
CA LEU A 124 -10.04 9.74 -13.95
C LEU A 124 -8.58 10.23 -13.95
N PRO A 125 -8.35 11.56 -13.92
CA PRO A 125 -7.00 12.10 -13.92
C PRO A 125 -6.27 11.76 -12.62
N ILE A 126 -5.07 11.20 -12.75
CA ILE A 126 -4.21 10.85 -11.61
C ILE A 126 -3.37 12.07 -11.23
N SER A 127 -3.49 12.49 -9.97
CA SER A 127 -2.70 13.59 -9.37
C SER A 127 -1.52 13.10 -8.52
N ALA A 128 -1.65 11.89 -7.96
CA ALA A 128 -0.63 11.25 -7.14
C ALA A 128 -0.55 9.75 -7.43
N ILE A 129 0.67 9.20 -7.43
CA ILE A 129 0.93 7.76 -7.40
C ILE A 129 1.63 7.46 -6.08
N ILE A 130 1.16 6.45 -5.35
CA ILE A 130 1.69 6.11 -4.03
C ILE A 130 2.22 4.69 -4.08
N PHE A 131 3.52 4.53 -3.88
CA PHE A 131 4.14 3.23 -3.60
C PHE A 131 4.14 2.97 -2.10
N GLY A 132 4.12 1.72 -1.69
CA GLY A 132 4.18 1.37 -0.28
C GLY A 132 4.35 -0.11 -0.08
N GLY A 133 4.90 -0.48 1.07
CA GLY A 133 5.12 -1.86 1.45
C GLY A 133 5.19 -2.00 2.96
N ARG A 134 5.07 -3.22 3.46
CA ARG A 134 5.21 -3.48 4.88
C ARG A 134 6.67 -3.39 5.31
N ARG A 135 7.02 -2.35 6.04
CA ARG A 135 8.38 -2.13 6.56
C ARG A 135 8.32 -1.80 8.04
N SER A 136 8.82 -2.69 8.90
CA SER A 136 8.84 -2.44 10.34
C SER A 136 9.86 -1.38 10.77
N ASP A 137 10.88 -1.12 9.97
CA ASP A 137 11.94 -0.13 10.21
C ASP A 137 12.28 0.65 8.91
N THR A 138 13.33 1.48 8.96
CA THR A 138 13.99 2.17 7.82
C THR A 138 13.16 3.25 7.12
N VAL A 139 11.99 2.87 6.61
CA VAL A 139 11.18 3.69 5.70
C VAL A 139 10.23 4.60 6.50
N PRO A 140 10.28 5.93 6.31
CA PRO A 140 9.36 6.87 6.97
C PRO A 140 7.89 6.66 6.59
N LEU A 141 6.97 7.21 7.38
CA LEU A 141 5.52 7.13 7.13
C LEU A 141 5.11 7.56 5.72
N VAL A 142 5.67 8.66 5.24
CA VAL A 142 5.41 9.19 3.91
C VAL A 142 6.55 10.09 3.46
N TYR A 143 6.92 10.02 2.18
CA TYR A 143 7.77 11.01 1.54
C TYR A 143 7.45 11.14 0.04
N GLU A 144 7.63 12.33 -0.50
CA GLU A 144 7.48 12.65 -1.93
C GLU A 144 8.82 12.47 -2.66
N ALA A 145 8.78 11.94 -3.87
CA ALA A 145 9.93 11.89 -4.77
C ALA A 145 10.38 13.31 -5.19
N PHE A 146 11.64 13.47 -5.63
CA PHE A 146 12.13 14.75 -6.12
C PHE A 146 11.62 15.08 -7.53
N ASP A 147 11.42 14.04 -8.33
CA ASP A 147 10.97 14.10 -9.71
C ASP A 147 10.45 12.71 -10.11
N TRP A 148 9.95 12.61 -11.35
CA TRP A 148 9.42 11.37 -11.91
C TRP A 148 10.45 10.22 -11.88
N ASN A 149 11.68 10.45 -12.31
CA ASN A 149 12.69 9.39 -12.39
C ASN A 149 13.12 8.92 -11.00
N HIS A 150 13.16 9.82 -10.02
CA HIS A 150 13.34 9.44 -8.62
C HIS A 150 12.15 8.61 -8.14
N GLY A 151 10.91 8.98 -8.48
CA GLY A 151 9.73 8.20 -8.14
C GLY A 151 9.70 6.81 -8.77
N VAL A 152 10.13 6.67 -10.05
CA VAL A 152 10.31 5.37 -10.69
C VAL A 152 11.37 4.55 -9.95
N TYR A 153 12.46 5.16 -9.48
CA TYR A 153 13.44 4.49 -8.65
C TYR A 153 12.84 4.00 -7.32
N LEU A 154 12.03 4.81 -6.63
CA LEU A 154 11.34 4.39 -5.40
C LEU A 154 10.43 3.18 -5.63
N GLY A 155 9.68 3.19 -6.74
CA GLY A 155 8.87 2.04 -7.16
C GLY A 155 9.74 0.81 -7.47
N ALA A 156 10.84 0.98 -8.19
CA ALA A 156 11.72 -0.11 -8.60
C ALA A 156 12.43 -0.79 -7.43
N THR A 157 12.70 -0.05 -6.35
CA THR A 157 13.36 -0.59 -5.16
C THR A 157 12.38 -0.93 -4.03
N MET A 158 11.07 -0.80 -4.27
CA MET A 158 10.04 -1.06 -3.26
C MET A 158 10.20 -2.46 -2.66
N ALA A 159 10.02 -2.56 -1.35
CA ALA A 159 10.10 -3.80 -0.62
C ALA A 159 8.98 -3.91 0.38
N SER A 160 8.56 -5.15 0.64
CA SER A 160 7.59 -5.49 1.67
C SER A 160 8.06 -6.73 2.41
N GLU A 161 7.84 -6.77 3.72
CA GLU A 161 7.93 -7.99 4.50
C GLU A 161 6.94 -9.03 3.96
N THR A 162 7.38 -10.28 3.90
CA THR A 162 6.55 -11.42 3.54
C THR A 162 5.36 -11.56 4.51
N THR A 163 4.16 -11.58 3.95
CA THR A 163 2.92 -11.88 4.67
C THR A 163 2.66 -13.40 4.67
N ALA A 164 1.70 -13.85 5.47
CA ALA A 164 1.27 -15.25 5.47
C ALA A 164 0.70 -15.73 4.12
N ALA A 165 0.35 -14.81 3.20
CA ALA A 165 -0.19 -15.14 1.89
C ALA A 165 0.90 -15.50 0.85
N ALA A 166 2.16 -15.14 1.09
CA ALA A 166 3.27 -15.50 0.22
C ALA A 166 3.95 -16.79 0.72
N THR A 167 4.23 -17.73 -0.17
CA THR A 167 5.02 -18.92 0.14
C THR A 167 6.43 -18.51 0.61
N GLY A 168 6.74 -18.65 1.91
CA GLY A 168 8.05 -18.32 2.48
C GLY A 168 8.02 -18.08 3.99
N ALA A 169 9.20 -17.83 4.59
CA ALA A 169 9.30 -17.42 6.00
C ALA A 169 8.70 -16.01 6.19
N VAL A 170 7.81 -15.84 7.18
CA VAL A 170 7.14 -14.57 7.49
C VAL A 170 8.13 -13.55 8.06
N GLY A 171 7.99 -12.28 7.67
CA GLY A 171 8.79 -11.16 8.22
C GLY A 171 10.15 -10.94 7.55
N LYS A 172 10.44 -11.62 6.43
CA LYS A 172 11.64 -11.32 5.62
C LYS A 172 11.31 -10.22 4.62
N VAL A 173 12.14 -9.17 4.57
CA VAL A 173 12.02 -8.13 3.55
C VAL A 173 12.27 -8.74 2.16
N ARG A 174 11.30 -8.60 1.27
CA ARG A 174 11.37 -9.03 -0.13
C ARG A 174 11.17 -7.81 -1.02
N ARG A 175 12.01 -7.68 -2.06
CA ARG A 175 11.84 -6.67 -3.10
C ARG A 175 10.66 -7.04 -3.98
N ASP A 176 9.78 -6.08 -4.22
CA ASP A 176 8.59 -6.22 -5.04
C ASP A 176 8.43 -4.96 -5.90
N PRO A 177 9.26 -4.78 -6.95
CA PRO A 177 9.27 -3.58 -7.77
C PRO A 177 7.86 -3.23 -8.26
N MET A 178 7.39 -2.02 -7.91
CA MET A 178 6.07 -1.49 -8.25
C MET A 178 4.88 -2.39 -7.83
N ALA A 179 5.06 -3.30 -6.87
CA ALA A 179 4.09 -4.36 -6.54
C ALA A 179 3.78 -5.32 -7.71
N MET A 180 4.70 -5.42 -8.68
CA MET A 180 4.49 -6.10 -9.96
C MET A 180 5.37 -7.32 -10.15
N LEU A 181 6.17 -7.74 -9.15
CA LEU A 181 7.09 -8.87 -9.31
C LEU A 181 6.41 -10.16 -9.80
N PRO A 182 5.24 -10.59 -9.29
CA PRO A 182 4.56 -11.79 -9.80
C PRO A 182 3.71 -11.54 -11.06
N PHE A 183 3.59 -10.28 -11.52
CA PHE A 183 2.62 -9.87 -12.54
C PHE A 183 3.25 -9.23 -13.79
N CYS A 184 4.56 -8.95 -13.75
CA CYS A 184 5.25 -8.33 -14.87
C CYS A 184 5.26 -9.27 -16.09
N GLY A 185 4.46 -8.94 -17.10
CA GLY A 185 4.26 -9.77 -18.29
C GLY A 185 5.40 -9.77 -19.32
N TYR A 186 6.48 -9.01 -19.08
CA TYR A 186 7.66 -8.92 -19.93
C TYR A 186 8.91 -8.60 -19.09
N ASN A 187 10.05 -8.32 -19.73
CA ASN A 187 11.30 -8.04 -19.03
C ASN A 187 11.16 -6.84 -18.07
N ILE A 188 11.53 -7.03 -16.80
CA ILE A 188 11.37 -6.01 -15.76
C ILE A 188 12.22 -4.73 -16.00
N GLY A 189 13.38 -4.87 -16.66
CA GLY A 189 14.21 -3.72 -17.04
C GLY A 189 13.56 -2.87 -18.12
N ASP A 190 12.91 -3.52 -19.09
CA ASP A 190 12.10 -2.83 -20.10
C ASP A 190 10.86 -2.19 -19.48
N TYR A 191 10.27 -2.82 -18.46
CA TYR A 191 9.16 -2.24 -17.68
C TYR A 191 9.58 -0.96 -16.96
N PHE A 192 10.76 -0.93 -16.33
CA PHE A 192 11.30 0.29 -15.76
C PHE A 192 11.55 1.37 -16.82
N ARG A 193 12.08 0.99 -17.98
CA ARG A 193 12.29 1.92 -19.10
C ARG A 193 10.98 2.52 -19.58
N HIS A 194 9.94 1.69 -19.69
CA HIS A 194 8.59 2.13 -20.05
C HIS A 194 8.07 3.22 -19.10
N TRP A 195 8.20 3.02 -17.79
CA TRP A 195 7.84 4.05 -16.80
C TRP A 195 8.58 5.37 -17.00
N MET A 196 9.89 5.32 -17.26
CA MET A 196 10.68 6.54 -17.54
C MET A 196 10.26 7.22 -18.84
N ASP A 197 9.94 6.45 -19.88
CA ASP A 197 9.49 6.98 -21.17
C ASP A 197 8.09 7.60 -21.10
N ILE A 198 7.19 7.07 -20.25
CA ILE A 198 5.93 7.72 -19.90
C ILE A 198 6.19 9.10 -19.29
N GLY A 199 7.12 9.19 -18.34
CA GLY A 199 7.51 10.46 -17.71
C GLY A 199 7.92 11.55 -18.71
N LYS A 200 8.68 11.19 -19.75
CA LYS A 200 9.13 12.11 -20.81
C LYS A 200 7.97 12.68 -21.64
N ARG A 201 6.81 12.01 -21.66
CA ARG A 201 5.63 12.39 -22.44
C ARG A 201 4.60 13.20 -21.65
N LEU A 202 4.73 13.24 -20.32
CA LEU A 202 3.82 13.98 -19.45
C LEU A 202 4.23 15.46 -19.37
N THR A 203 3.28 16.36 -19.58
CA THR A 203 3.47 17.81 -19.36
C THR A 203 3.02 18.23 -17.97
N ASN A 204 2.15 17.42 -17.33
CA ASN A 204 1.70 17.58 -15.96
C ASN A 204 1.65 16.21 -15.28
N PRO A 205 2.82 15.63 -14.94
CA PRO A 205 2.90 14.31 -14.32
C PRO A 205 2.30 14.32 -12.90
N PRO A 206 1.68 13.22 -12.44
CA PRO A 206 1.35 13.08 -11.04
C PRO A 206 2.61 13.09 -10.18
N LEU A 207 2.47 13.57 -8.94
CA LEU A 207 3.53 13.45 -7.95
C LEU A 207 3.63 11.98 -7.49
N ILE A 208 4.84 11.52 -7.19
CA ILE A 208 5.07 10.15 -6.72
C ILE A 208 5.45 10.20 -5.25
N PHE A 209 4.80 9.36 -4.45
CA PHE A 209 5.05 9.23 -3.01
C PHE A 209 5.41 7.80 -2.66
N ASN A 210 6.07 7.64 -1.53
CA ASN A 210 6.23 6.36 -0.88
C ASN A 210 5.68 6.45 0.55
N VAL A 211 4.90 5.44 0.97
CA VAL A 211 4.30 5.37 2.31
C VAL A 211 4.70 4.09 3.04
N ASN A 212 4.71 4.16 4.37
CA ASN A 212 4.89 3.02 5.24
C ASN A 212 3.96 3.10 6.46
N TRP A 213 2.86 2.36 6.43
CA TRP A 213 1.91 2.27 7.54
C TRP A 213 2.37 1.35 8.68
N PHE A 214 3.48 0.64 8.48
CA PHE A 214 3.83 -0.54 9.27
C PHE A 214 5.08 -0.38 10.13
N ARG A 215 5.63 0.83 10.21
CA ARG A 215 6.79 1.11 11.06
C ARG A 215 6.46 0.81 12.51
N LYS A 216 7.39 0.15 13.19
CA LYS A 216 7.28 -0.24 14.59
C LYS A 216 8.29 0.50 15.45
N GLY A 217 7.90 0.79 16.69
CA GLY A 217 8.81 1.31 17.70
C GLY A 217 9.65 0.20 18.32
N ALA A 218 10.59 0.57 19.19
CA ALA A 218 11.44 -0.36 19.92
C ALA A 218 10.68 -1.39 20.78
N ASN A 219 9.42 -1.11 21.12
CA ASN A 219 8.53 -2.03 21.85
C ASN A 219 7.79 -3.04 20.93
N GLY A 220 8.07 -3.03 19.62
CA GLY A 220 7.45 -3.90 18.62
C GLY A 220 6.02 -3.52 18.23
N LYS A 221 5.46 -2.42 18.75
CA LYS A 221 4.14 -1.91 18.40
C LYS A 221 4.22 -0.98 17.18
N PHE A 222 3.17 -0.95 16.38
CA PHE A 222 3.05 0.01 15.29
C PHE A 222 3.06 1.44 15.82
N LEU A 223 3.84 2.31 15.18
CA LEU A 223 3.89 3.74 15.51
C LEU A 223 2.68 4.49 14.93
N TRP A 224 2.10 3.98 13.84
CA TRP A 224 0.97 4.59 13.16
C TRP A 224 -0.29 3.72 13.31
N PRO A 225 -1.46 4.30 13.67
CA PRO A 225 -2.69 3.54 13.86
C PRO A 225 -3.27 2.93 12.57
N GLY A 226 -2.95 3.50 11.40
CA GLY A 226 -3.38 2.97 10.12
C GLY A 226 -4.86 3.20 9.80
N PHE A 227 -5.40 2.41 8.86
CA PHE A 227 -6.81 2.41 8.46
C PHE A 227 -7.34 3.82 8.16
N GLY A 228 -8.43 4.24 8.81
CA GLY A 228 -9.04 5.56 8.60
C GLY A 228 -8.12 6.74 8.91
N GLU A 229 -7.13 6.54 9.79
CA GLU A 229 -6.17 7.59 10.14
C GLU A 229 -5.17 7.87 9.00
N ASN A 230 -4.99 6.93 8.06
CA ASN A 230 -4.20 7.17 6.84
C ASN A 230 -4.70 8.39 6.04
N MET A 231 -5.96 8.80 6.22
CA MET A 231 -6.49 10.02 5.63
C MET A 231 -5.68 11.28 6.02
N ARG A 232 -5.04 11.30 7.19
CA ARG A 232 -4.15 12.42 7.60
C ARG A 232 -2.94 12.55 6.69
N VAL A 233 -2.40 11.42 6.25
CA VAL A 233 -1.29 11.37 5.29
C VAL A 233 -1.77 11.64 3.87
N LEU A 234 -2.94 11.12 3.48
CA LEU A 234 -3.54 11.43 2.19
C LEU A 234 -3.89 12.92 2.06
N LYS A 235 -4.32 13.59 3.13
CA LYS A 235 -4.48 15.04 3.17
C LYS A 235 -3.17 15.74 2.82
N TRP A 236 -2.05 15.36 3.46
CA TRP A 236 -0.75 15.94 3.14
C TRP A 236 -0.36 15.70 1.67
N VAL A 237 -0.56 14.49 1.14
CA VAL A 237 -0.35 14.18 -0.28
C VAL A 237 -1.17 15.10 -1.19
N ILE A 238 -2.43 15.34 -0.87
CA ILE A 238 -3.32 16.24 -1.63
C ILE A 238 -2.82 17.68 -1.54
N ASP A 239 -2.47 18.17 -0.34
CA ASP A 239 -1.91 19.51 -0.14
C ASP A 239 -0.61 19.70 -0.96
N ARG A 240 0.22 18.66 -1.08
CA ARG A 240 1.42 18.67 -1.94
C ARG A 240 1.06 18.76 -3.42
N CYS A 241 0.09 17.97 -3.90
CA CYS A 241 -0.43 18.04 -5.27
C CYS A 241 -1.03 19.41 -5.61
N GLU A 242 -1.69 20.06 -4.64
CA GLU A 242 -2.29 21.40 -4.78
C GLU A 242 -1.29 22.54 -4.54
N ARG A 243 -0.04 22.22 -4.19
CA ARG A 243 1.04 23.19 -3.89
C ARG A 243 0.75 24.09 -2.67
N THR A 244 -0.04 23.58 -1.72
CA THR A 244 -0.39 24.25 -0.46
C THR A 244 0.33 23.63 0.74
N GLY A 245 0.83 22.40 0.63
CA GLY A 245 1.49 21.66 1.71
C GLY A 245 2.98 21.97 1.85
N GLY A 246 3.45 22.14 3.08
CA GLY A 246 4.87 22.25 3.41
C GLY A 246 5.61 20.91 3.27
N ALA A 247 6.92 20.97 3.01
CA ALA A 247 7.79 19.80 3.07
C ALA A 247 9.26 20.19 3.32
N LEU A 248 9.98 19.31 3.99
CA LEU A 248 11.41 19.43 4.29
C LEU A 248 12.20 18.49 3.38
N LYS A 249 13.28 19.01 2.79
CA LYS A 249 14.18 18.18 1.97
C LYS A 249 14.95 17.20 2.86
N SER A 250 15.03 15.95 2.44
CA SER A 250 15.79 14.89 3.10
C SER A 250 16.63 14.09 2.09
N PRO A 251 17.49 13.16 2.50
CA PRO A 251 18.20 12.27 1.57
C PRO A 251 17.28 11.39 0.71
N VAL A 252 16.07 11.05 1.19
CA VAL A 252 15.19 10.07 0.52
C VAL A 252 14.05 10.71 -0.26
N GLY A 253 13.86 12.04 -0.15
CA GLY A 253 12.74 12.75 -0.76
C GLY A 253 12.34 13.99 0.04
N TRP A 254 11.12 14.46 -0.18
CA TRP A 254 10.51 15.50 0.66
C TRP A 254 9.64 14.88 1.74
N LEU A 255 9.90 15.21 3.00
CA LEU A 255 9.14 14.74 4.16
C LEU A 255 8.19 15.83 4.65
N PRO A 256 7.02 15.49 5.22
CA PRO A 256 6.27 16.43 6.04
C PRO A 256 7.11 16.79 7.27
N SER A 257 6.99 18.03 7.75
CA SER A 257 7.29 18.32 9.14
C SER A 257 6.16 17.80 10.05
N PRO A 258 6.39 17.62 11.36
CA PRO A 258 5.33 17.26 12.29
C PRO A 258 4.11 18.21 12.25
N HIS A 259 4.29 19.47 11.86
CA HIS A 259 3.23 20.46 11.75
C HIS A 259 2.41 20.34 10.45
N ASP A 260 2.94 19.65 9.44
CA ASP A 260 2.25 19.43 8.16
C ASP A 260 1.25 18.25 8.24
N LEU A 261 1.28 17.48 9.34
CA LEU A 261 0.35 16.39 9.61
C LEU A 261 -0.68 16.85 10.65
N ASP A 262 -1.95 16.60 10.36
CA ASP A 262 -3.00 16.70 11.37
C ASP A 262 -2.86 15.50 12.32
N LEU A 263 -2.37 15.74 13.52
CA LEU A 263 -2.21 14.74 14.57
C LEU A 263 -3.23 14.92 15.71
N GLU A 264 -4.21 15.81 15.53
CA GLU A 264 -5.25 16.03 16.54
C GLU A 264 -6.02 14.74 16.81
N GLU A 265 -6.36 14.48 18.07
CA GLU A 265 -7.08 13.29 18.53
C GLU A 265 -6.30 11.96 18.42
N LEU A 266 -5.05 11.98 17.96
CA LEU A 266 -4.16 10.81 18.03
C LEU A 266 -3.41 10.78 19.36
N ASP A 267 -3.45 9.63 20.04
CA ASP A 267 -2.59 9.34 21.19
C ASP A 267 -1.20 8.90 20.71
N ILE A 268 -0.47 9.85 20.09
CA ILE A 268 0.89 9.65 19.59
C ILE A 268 1.83 10.70 20.20
N ASP A 269 2.88 10.25 20.88
CA ASP A 269 3.84 11.16 21.50
C ASP A 269 4.81 11.75 20.45
N HIS A 270 5.44 12.89 20.81
CA HIS A 270 6.39 13.57 19.93
C HIS A 270 7.56 12.69 19.49
N LYS A 271 7.98 11.76 20.36
CA LYS A 271 9.06 10.82 20.05
C LYS A 271 8.63 9.87 18.95
N SER A 272 7.43 9.32 19.04
CA SER A 272 6.85 8.42 18.05
C SER A 272 6.68 9.12 16.71
N VAL A 273 6.31 10.40 16.69
CA VAL A 273 6.26 11.19 15.44
C VAL A 273 7.65 11.39 14.84
N ALA A 274 8.65 11.70 15.67
CA ALA A 274 10.03 11.84 15.23
C ALA A 274 10.59 10.52 14.68
N ASP A 275 10.32 9.39 15.36
CA ASP A 275 10.69 8.06 14.91
C ASP A 275 9.95 7.70 13.62
N LEU A 276 8.67 8.08 13.49
CA LEU A 276 7.82 7.78 12.34
C LEU A 276 8.29 8.48 11.05
N LEU A 277 8.76 9.72 11.18
CA LEU A 277 9.28 10.55 10.07
C LEU A 277 10.81 10.48 9.93
N GLY A 278 11.49 9.86 10.89
CA GLY A 278 12.95 9.85 11.00
C GLY A 278 13.64 8.98 9.94
N ILE A 279 14.85 9.39 9.58
CA ILE A 279 15.75 8.67 8.68
C ILE A 279 16.97 8.25 9.50
N ASP A 280 17.10 6.95 9.75
CA ASP A 280 18.28 6.40 10.42
C ASP A 280 19.36 6.07 9.39
N HIS A 281 20.55 6.67 9.53
CA HIS A 281 21.62 6.50 8.57
C HIS A 281 22.13 5.05 8.50
N GLU A 282 22.18 4.32 9.62
CA GLU A 282 22.67 2.94 9.63
C GLU A 282 21.68 1.97 8.98
N GLU A 283 20.38 2.15 9.24
CA GLU A 283 19.30 1.41 8.57
C GLU A 283 19.35 1.65 7.06
N TRP A 284 19.51 2.90 6.63
CA TRP A 284 19.57 3.24 5.21
C TRP A 284 20.85 2.76 4.52
N GLN A 285 22.00 2.67 5.19
CA GLN A 285 23.18 2.04 4.58
C GLN A 285 22.93 0.55 4.26
N LYS A 286 22.23 -0.18 5.14
CA LYS A 286 21.84 -1.58 4.89
C LYS A 286 20.85 -1.65 3.73
N GLU A 287 19.84 -0.78 3.71
CA GLU A 287 18.85 -0.70 2.64
C GLU A 287 19.50 -0.42 1.27
N LEU A 288 20.49 0.47 1.21
CA LEU A 288 21.21 0.80 -0.02
C LEU A 288 22.05 -0.37 -0.55
N ALA A 289 22.66 -1.15 0.34
CA ALA A 289 23.35 -2.37 -0.03
C ALA A 289 22.37 -3.42 -0.59
N GLU A 290 21.15 -3.51 -0.03
CA GLU A 290 20.11 -4.37 -0.56
C GLU A 290 19.59 -3.91 -1.94
N HIS A 291 19.46 -2.60 -2.17
CA HIS A 291 19.13 -2.06 -3.50
C HIS A 291 20.18 -2.48 -4.54
N GLU A 292 21.46 -2.38 -4.19
CA GLU A 292 22.56 -2.81 -5.05
C GLU A 292 22.52 -4.31 -5.34
N ALA A 293 22.37 -5.14 -4.31
CA ALA A 293 22.26 -6.59 -4.47
C ALA A 293 21.06 -6.97 -5.34
N PHE A 294 19.91 -6.33 -5.12
CA PHE A 294 18.71 -6.56 -5.91
C PHE A 294 18.92 -6.19 -7.39
N PHE A 295 19.40 -4.98 -7.68
CA PHE A 295 19.66 -4.58 -9.07
C PHE A 295 20.72 -5.47 -9.74
N GLY A 296 21.74 -5.93 -8.99
CA GLY A 296 22.70 -6.92 -9.46
C GLY A 296 22.04 -8.26 -9.83
N SER A 297 21.06 -8.71 -9.05
CA SER A 297 20.33 -9.96 -9.31
C SER A 297 19.47 -9.93 -10.57
N LEU A 298 19.11 -8.75 -11.08
CA LEU A 298 18.32 -8.59 -12.31
C LEU A 298 19.14 -8.78 -13.60
N GLY A 299 20.40 -9.20 -13.51
CA GLY A 299 21.17 -9.66 -14.68
C GLY A 299 21.51 -8.55 -15.69
N GLY A 300 21.67 -7.31 -15.22
CA GLY A 300 22.12 -6.19 -16.06
C GLY A 300 21.02 -5.51 -16.89
N VAL A 301 19.75 -5.88 -16.72
CA VAL A 301 18.63 -5.27 -17.47
C VAL A 301 18.19 -3.91 -16.89
N VAL A 302 18.67 -3.57 -15.69
CA VAL A 302 18.30 -2.32 -15.00
C VAL A 302 18.82 -1.11 -15.79
N PRO A 303 17.95 -0.16 -16.18
CA PRO A 303 18.37 1.04 -16.92
C PRO A 303 19.42 1.88 -16.17
N GLU A 304 20.31 2.54 -16.94
CA GLU A 304 21.40 3.36 -16.39
C GLU A 304 20.88 4.51 -15.52
N GLU A 305 19.72 5.09 -15.87
CA GLU A 305 19.08 6.15 -15.12
C GLU A 305 18.71 5.70 -13.69
N LEU A 306 18.26 4.46 -13.50
CA LEU A 306 17.98 3.91 -12.17
C LEU A 306 19.26 3.61 -11.39
N GLN A 307 20.31 3.16 -12.07
CA GLN A 307 21.64 3.02 -11.45
C GLN A 307 22.20 4.38 -11.01
N LYS A 308 21.93 5.44 -11.77
CA LYS A 308 22.30 6.81 -11.42
C LYS A 308 21.52 7.29 -10.20
N GLN A 309 20.20 7.06 -10.13
CA GLN A 309 19.37 7.36 -8.96
C GLN A 309 19.91 6.67 -7.70
N ARG A 310 20.28 5.37 -7.80
CA ARG A 310 20.94 4.63 -6.71
C ARG A 310 22.21 5.32 -6.22
N LYS A 311 23.13 5.65 -7.14
CA LYS A 311 24.40 6.32 -6.81
C LYS A 311 24.19 7.70 -6.19
N GLN A 312 23.21 8.46 -6.68
CA GLN A 312 22.85 9.77 -6.14
C GLN A 312 22.28 9.63 -4.71
N LEU A 313 21.44 8.63 -4.46
CA LEU A 313 20.95 8.36 -3.10
C LEU A 313 22.10 8.00 -2.16
N VAL A 314 23.02 7.13 -2.57
CA VAL A 314 24.23 6.81 -1.80
C VAL A 314 25.06 8.07 -1.49
N ALA A 315 25.18 9.00 -2.43
CA ALA A 315 25.90 10.25 -2.22
C ALA A 315 25.22 11.14 -1.16
N ARG A 316 23.87 11.25 -1.19
CA ARG A 316 23.10 12.05 -0.22
C ARG A 316 23.22 11.56 1.23
N PHE A 317 23.55 10.28 1.44
CA PHE A 317 23.80 9.72 2.78
C PHE A 317 25.26 9.86 3.24
N LYS A 318 26.14 10.41 2.41
CA LYS A 318 27.55 10.73 2.75
C LYS A 318 27.79 12.20 3.03
N GLU A 319 26.84 13.06 2.65
CA GLU A 319 26.79 14.50 2.97
C GLU A 319 26.36 14.71 4.43
#